data_AF-X0UA64-F1
#
_entry.id   AF-X0UA64-F1
#
_cell.length_a   1.000
_cell.length_b   1.000
_cell.length_c   1.000
_cell.angle_alpha   90.00
_cell.angle_beta   90.00
_cell.angle_gamma   90.00
#
_symmetry.space_group_name_H-M   'P 1'
#
loop_
_entity.id
_entity.type
_entity.pdbx_description
1 polymer ?
#
loop_
_entity_poly.entity_id
_entity_poly.type
_entity_poly.pdbx_seq_one_letter_code
_entity_poly.pdbx_strand_id
1 'polypeptide(L)'
;APNFSLYRAYTDAGVPVDHAEEILRARTATAQEARLLKLPAHAVLMTLHRKSYDVDGNLLEIVESDYAGESYSYAVSLVMPQSGRPNRAKQQRLGWKIA
;
A
#
# COMPACT_ATOMS: atom_id res chain seq x y z
N ALA A 1 -10.51 -15.83 5.83
CA ALA A 1 -9.34 -15.02 5.44
C ALA A 1 -8.61 -15.75 4.32
N PRO A 2 -7.93 -15.04 3.40
CA PRO A 2 -7.09 -15.71 2.41
C PRO A 2 -6.04 -16.59 3.11
N ASN A 3 -5.75 -17.75 2.54
CA ASN A 3 -4.79 -18.72 3.06
C ASN A 3 -3.35 -18.43 2.61
N PHE A 4 -3.15 -17.39 1.81
CA PHE A 4 -1.88 -17.04 1.19
C PHE A 4 -1.56 -15.55 1.37
N SER A 5 -0.27 -15.24 1.55
CA SER A 5 0.29 -13.89 1.53
C SER A 5 1.59 -13.93 0.74
N LEU A 6 1.67 -13.14 -0.33
CA LEU A 6 2.86 -13.06 -1.17
C LEU A 6 4.09 -12.58 -0.37
N TYR A 7 3.91 -11.57 0.48
CA TYR A 7 4.98 -11.06 1.37
C TYR A 7 5.53 -12.14 2.30
N ARG A 8 4.65 -12.96 2.85
CA ARG A 8 5.09 -14.07 3.71
C ARG A 8 5.84 -15.12 2.91
N ALA A 9 5.39 -15.44 1.69
CA ALA A 9 6.10 -16.37 0.83
C ALA A 9 7.52 -15.89 0.49
N TYR A 10 7.72 -14.59 0.26
CA TYR A 10 9.06 -14.01 0.07
C TYR A 10 9.95 -14.19 1.31
N THR A 11 9.42 -13.90 2.51
CA THR A 11 10.14 -14.13 3.76
C THR A 11 10.50 -15.60 3.97
N ASP A 12 9.54 -16.51 3.77
CA ASP A 12 9.72 -17.94 3.95
C ASP A 12 10.75 -18.52 2.93
N ALA A 13 10.92 -17.87 1.77
CA ALA A 13 11.91 -18.21 0.75
C ALA A 13 13.31 -17.59 0.99
N GLY A 14 13.51 -16.81 2.06
CA GLY A 14 14.79 -16.18 2.38
C GLY A 14 15.09 -14.90 1.60
N VAL A 15 14.09 -14.31 0.94
CA VAL A 15 14.21 -13.07 0.16
C VAL A 15 13.20 -12.03 0.65
N PRO A 16 13.31 -11.55 1.91
CA PRO A 16 12.35 -10.61 2.47
C PRO A 16 12.34 -9.29 1.68
N VAL A 17 11.16 -8.65 1.62
CA VAL A 17 11.06 -7.28 1.14
C VAL A 17 11.73 -6.36 2.15
N ASP A 18 12.68 -5.56 1.68
CA ASP A 18 13.40 -4.56 2.48
C ASP A 18 12.71 -3.20 2.41
N HIS A 19 12.51 -2.70 1.19
CA HIS A 19 11.84 -1.42 0.94
C HIS A 19 11.01 -1.46 -0.34
N ALA A 20 10.18 -0.43 -0.53
CA ALA A 20 9.36 -0.28 -1.70
C ALA A 20 9.21 1.19 -2.11
N GLU A 21 9.03 1.40 -3.42
CA GLU A 21 8.67 2.68 -4.02
C GLU A 21 7.21 2.62 -4.45
N GLU A 22 6.39 3.53 -3.93
CA GLU A 22 4.95 3.59 -4.24
C GLU A 22 4.60 4.91 -4.96
N ILE A 23 3.79 4.81 -6.01
CA ILE A 23 3.20 5.97 -6.69
C ILE A 23 1.68 5.82 -6.68
N LEU A 24 1.00 6.77 -6.05
CA LEU A 24 -0.45 6.85 -6.01
C LEU A 24 -0.95 7.86 -7.04
N ARG A 25 -1.99 7.48 -7.79
CA ARG A 25 -2.63 8.34 -8.80
C ARG A 25 -4.14 8.20 -8.73
N ALA A 26 -4.85 9.29 -9.01
CA ALA A 26 -6.28 9.23 -9.28
C ALA A 26 -6.50 9.07 -10.80
N ARG A 27 -7.35 8.13 -11.20
CA ARG A 27 -7.74 7.96 -12.60
C ARG A 27 -9.18 7.46 -12.73
N THR A 28 -9.76 7.61 -13.91
CA THR A 28 -11.07 7.03 -14.22
C THR A 28 -10.94 5.53 -14.46
N ALA A 29 -11.89 4.76 -13.95
CA ALA A 29 -12.01 3.33 -14.20
C ALA A 29 -12.27 3.05 -15.69
N THR A 30 -11.59 2.03 -16.22
CA THR A 30 -11.99 1.42 -17.49
C THR A 30 -13.33 0.69 -17.33
N ALA A 31 -14.01 0.41 -18.44
CA ALA A 31 -15.27 -0.34 -18.40
C ALA A 31 -15.10 -1.74 -17.78
N GLN A 32 -13.93 -2.36 -17.92
CA GLN A 32 -13.65 -3.67 -17.32
C GLN A 32 -13.44 -3.57 -15.82
N GLU A 33 -12.65 -2.61 -15.35
CA GLU A 33 -12.42 -2.37 -13.92
C GLU A 33 -13.72 -2.02 -13.19
N ALA A 34 -14.53 -1.13 -13.77
CA ALA A 34 -15.83 -0.77 -13.19
C ALA A 34 -16.73 -2.00 -13.01
N ARG A 35 -16.73 -2.94 -13.97
CA ARG A 35 -17.48 -4.20 -13.84
C ARG A 35 -16.89 -5.11 -12.75
N LEU A 36 -15.57 -5.32 -12.73
CA LEU A 36 -14.90 -6.20 -11.76
C LEU A 36 -15.07 -5.69 -10.33
N LEU A 37 -14.94 -4.38 -10.13
CA LEU A 37 -15.06 -3.70 -8.84
C LEU A 37 -16.52 -3.36 -8.48
N LYS A 38 -17.48 -3.65 -9.36
CA LYS A 38 -18.91 -3.34 -9.20
C LYS A 38 -19.17 -1.85 -8.92
N LEU A 39 -18.46 -1.00 -9.64
CA LEU A 39 -18.56 0.46 -9.56
C LEU A 39 -19.39 1.03 -10.72
N PRO A 40 -19.93 2.25 -10.57
CA PRO A 40 -20.51 2.99 -11.69
C PRO A 40 -19.52 3.17 -12.85
N ALA A 41 -20.06 3.36 -14.05
CA ALA A 41 -19.23 3.75 -15.19
C ALA A 41 -18.48 5.05 -14.90
N HIS A 42 -17.21 5.12 -15.30
CA HIS A 42 -16.33 6.26 -15.08
C HIS A 42 -16.08 6.62 -13.60
N ALA A 43 -16.30 5.69 -12.66
CA ALA A 43 -15.90 5.88 -11.26
C ALA A 43 -14.41 6.24 -11.14
N VAL A 44 -14.07 7.04 -10.13
CA VAL A 44 -12.67 7.39 -9.83
C VAL A 44 -12.04 6.26 -9.03
N LEU A 45 -10.87 5.83 -9.48
CA LEU A 45 -10.02 4.86 -8.80
C LEU A 45 -8.81 5.57 -8.20
N MET A 46 -8.35 5.06 -7.07
CA MET A 46 -7.00 5.28 -6.59
C MET A 46 -6.13 4.11 -7.05
N THR A 47 -5.22 4.39 -7.98
CA THR A 47 -4.27 3.41 -8.51
C THR A 47 -2.95 3.56 -7.79
N LEU A 48 -2.45 2.45 -7.26
CA LEU A 48 -1.15 2.34 -6.60
C LEU A 48 -0.23 1.49 -7.46
N HIS A 49 0.90 2.07 -7.87
CA HIS A 49 2.01 1.34 -8.48
C HIS A 49 3.07 1.15 -7.42
N ARG A 50 3.42 -0.11 -7.11
CA ARG A 50 4.50 -0.44 -6.17
C ARG A 50 5.61 -1.21 -6.87
N LYS A 51 6.85 -0.83 -6.58
CA LYS A 51 8.04 -1.66 -6.79
C LYS A 51 8.60 -2.05 -5.44
N SER A 52 8.84 -3.34 -5.21
CA SER A 52 9.40 -3.83 -3.95
C SER A 52 10.79 -4.42 -4.21
N TYR A 53 11.73 -4.19 -3.30
CA TYR A 53 13.13 -4.60 -3.43
C TYR A 53 13.57 -5.44 -2.22
N ASP A 54 14.52 -6.35 -2.44
CA ASP A 54 15.17 -7.09 -1.36
C ASP A 54 16.30 -6.30 -0.70
N VAL A 55 16.95 -6.90 0.31
CA VAL A 55 18.05 -6.31 1.08
C VAL A 55 19.30 -5.99 0.25
N ASP A 56 19.46 -6.66 -0.90
CA ASP A 56 20.57 -6.44 -1.83
C ASP A 56 20.20 -5.40 -2.91
N GLY A 57 18.96 -4.88 -2.89
CA GLY A 57 18.43 -3.91 -3.84
C GLY A 57 17.89 -4.54 -5.14
N ASN A 58 17.71 -5.86 -5.20
CA ASN A 58 17.11 -6.51 -6.37
C ASN A 58 15.60 -6.31 -6.39
N LEU A 59 15.03 -6.12 -7.57
CA LEU A 59 13.59 -6.00 -7.76
C LEU A 59 12.88 -7.34 -7.53
N LEU A 60 11.93 -7.39 -6.59
CA LEU A 60 11.13 -8.57 -6.26
C LEU A 60 9.79 -8.61 -7.01
N GLU A 61 9.09 -7.48 -7.08
CA GLU A 61 7.78 -7.38 -7.72
C GLU A 61 7.50 -5.97 -8.26
N ILE A 62 6.60 -5.91 -9.25
CA ILE A 62 5.92 -4.70 -9.70
C ILE A 62 4.42 -4.97 -9.60
N VAL A 63 3.71 -4.15 -8.82
CA VAL A 63 2.28 -4.28 -8.57
C VAL A 63 1.54 -3.04 -9.04
N GLU A 64 0.43 -3.24 -9.73
CA GLU A 64 -0.60 -2.22 -9.93
C GLU A 64 -1.87 -2.68 -9.20
N SER A 65 -2.36 -1.84 -8.29
CA SER A 65 -3.57 -2.10 -7.52
C SER A 65 -4.54 -0.94 -7.67
N ASP A 66 -5.79 -1.26 -7.98
CA ASP A 66 -6.86 -0.28 -8.12
C ASP A 66 -7.89 -0.41 -7.00
N TYR A 67 -8.14 0.72 -6.34
CA TYR A 67 -9.13 0.83 -5.26
C TYR A 67 -10.22 1.80 -5.65
N ALA A 68 -11.46 1.53 -5.22
CA ALA A 68 -12.58 2.46 -5.36
C ALA A 68 -12.28 3.75 -4.58
N GLY A 69 -12.13 4.89 -5.28
CA GLY A 69 -11.71 6.14 -4.67
C GLY A 69 -12.69 6.69 -3.63
N GLU A 70 -13.97 6.32 -3.72
CA GLU A 70 -15.01 6.74 -2.77
C GLU A 70 -14.99 5.97 -1.44
N SER A 71 -14.42 4.76 -1.43
CA SER A 71 -14.49 3.84 -0.27
C SER A 71 -13.12 3.52 0.33
N TYR A 72 -12.03 4.01 -0.27
CA TYR A 72 -10.68 3.70 0.18
C TYR A 72 -9.88 4.97 0.42
N SER A 73 -9.14 4.99 1.53
CA SER A 73 -8.25 6.10 1.90
C SER A 73 -6.85 5.56 2.18
N TYR A 74 -5.83 6.30 1.75
CA TYR A 74 -4.44 6.02 2.10
C TYR A 74 -4.00 6.97 3.20
N ALA A 75 -3.44 6.43 4.28
CA ALA A 75 -2.95 7.22 5.41
C ALA A 75 -1.50 6.86 5.70
N VAL A 76 -0.66 7.88 5.84
CA VAL A 76 0.75 7.74 6.23
C VAL A 76 1.03 8.67 7.40
N SER A 77 1.79 8.19 8.38
CA SER A 77 2.31 9.00 9.49
C SER A 77 3.77 9.33 9.22
N LEU A 78 4.06 10.59 8.95
CA LEU A 78 5.43 11.07 8.75
C LEU A 78 5.95 11.60 10.09
N VAL A 79 7.02 11.00 10.60
CA VAL A 79 7.68 11.43 11.83
C VAL A 79 8.97 12.15 11.45
N MET A 80 9.03 13.44 11.74
CA MET A 80 10.26 14.21 11.56
C MET A 80 11.28 13.84 12.66
N PRO A 81 12.56 13.62 12.33
CA PRO A 81 13.59 13.49 13.34
C PRO A 81 13.71 14.82 14.11
N GLN A 82 13.48 14.81 15.43
CA GLN A 82 13.80 15.97 16.27
C GLN A 82 15.31 15.95 16.53
N SER A 83 16.00 17.03 16.19
CA SER A 83 17.41 17.20 16.53
C SER A 83 17.60 17.14 18.06
N GLY A 84 18.36 16.14 18.54
CA GLY A 84 18.91 16.11 19.90
C GLY A 84 18.08 15.42 21.00
N ARG A 85 17.04 14.63 20.70
CA ARG A 85 16.35 13.82 21.74
C ARG A 85 16.41 12.32 21.41
N PRO A 86 16.89 11.45 22.34
CA PRO A 86 16.85 10.01 22.14
C PRO A 86 15.41 9.51 22.04
N ASN A 87 15.21 8.60 21.09
CA ASN A 87 13.93 8.08 20.60
C ASN A 87 13.07 7.48 21.74
N ARG A 88 11.88 8.06 21.99
CA ARG A 88 10.85 7.48 22.86
C ARG A 88 9.71 6.94 22.00
N ALA A 89 9.99 5.90 21.21
CA ALA A 89 8.95 5.16 20.51
C ALA A 89 8.18 4.30 21.51
N LYS A 90 7.10 4.83 22.12
CA LYS A 90 6.01 4.02 22.68
C LYS A 90 4.64 4.65 22.38
N GLN A 91 3.99 4.02 21.40
CA GLN A 91 2.60 3.62 21.44
C GLN A 91 1.56 4.74 21.58
N GLN A 92 1.14 5.27 20.43
CA GLN A 92 -0.19 5.88 20.33
C GLN A 92 -1.08 4.92 19.52
N ARG A 93 -2.02 4.28 20.23
CA ARG A 93 -3.17 3.60 19.61
C ARG A 93 -4.01 4.69 18.96
N LEU A 94 -3.92 4.86 17.64
CA LEU A 94 -4.91 5.67 16.92
C LEU A 94 -6.19 4.85 16.81
N GLY A 95 -7.13 5.13 17.71
CA GLY A 95 -8.51 4.71 17.56
C GLY A 95 -9.15 5.54 16.46
N TRP A 96 -9.18 5.00 15.24
CA TRP A 96 -9.95 5.59 14.15
C TRP A 96 -11.19 4.73 13.92
N LYS A 97 -12.35 5.27 14.30
CA LYS A 97 -13.62 4.83 13.76
C LYS A 97 -13.75 5.47 12.38
N ILE A 98 -13.65 4.65 11.34
CA ILE A 98 -14.08 5.03 10.00
C ILE A 98 -15.61 5.06 10.06
N ALA A 99 -16.19 6.23 9.76
CA ALA A 99 -17.63 6.43 9.64
C ALA A 99 -18.17 5.69 8.42
#